data_AF-A0A2V8Z476-F1
#
_entry.id   AF-A0A2V8Z476-F1
#
_cell.length_a   1.000
_cell.length_b   1.000
_cell.length_c   1.000
_cell.angle_alpha   90.00
_cell.angle_beta   90.00
_cell.angle_gamma   90.00
#
_symmetry.space_group_name_H-M   'P 1'
#
loop_
_entity.id
_entity.type
_entity.pdbx_description
1 polymer ?
#
loop_
_entity_poly.entity_id
_entity_poly.type
_entity_poly.pdbx_seq_one_letter_code
_entity_poly.pdbx_strand_id
1 'polypeptide(L)' 'MNLWAFGNAFAGCCHQRSFAWIGQPSDGWDAVQMAKDLRPDLILLGLGLPKLHGLETAKRIRTLAPHETFVC' A
#
# COMPACT_ATOMS: atom_id res chain seq x y z
N MET A 1 -18.79 -11.00 5.21
CA MET A 1 -17.43 -11.54 4.97
C MET A 1 -16.45 -10.56 5.59
N ASN A 2 -15.80 -10.98 6.67
CA ASN A 2 -15.24 -10.09 7.66
C ASN A 2 -13.79 -9.76 7.29
N LEU A 3 -13.39 -8.50 7.51
CA LEU A 3 -12.11 -7.87 7.14
C LEU A 3 -10.84 -8.48 7.80
N TRP A 4 -10.92 -9.67 8.40
CA TRP A 4 -9.84 -10.33 9.13
C TRP A 4 -8.92 -11.23 8.28
N ALA A 5 -9.16 -11.35 6.97
CA ALA A 5 -8.51 -12.36 6.13
C ALA A 5 -7.07 -12.03 5.68
N PHE A 6 -6.58 -10.79 5.84
CA PHE A 6 -5.22 -10.42 5.39
C PHE A 6 -4.13 -10.60 6.46
N GLY A 7 -4.49 -10.90 7.71
CA GLY A 7 -3.52 -10.96 8.82
C GLY A 7 -2.65 -12.21 8.91
N ASN A 8 -3.07 -13.35 8.34
CA ASN A 8 -2.49 -14.66 8.67
C ASN A 8 -1.86 -15.45 7.49
N ALA A 9 -1.49 -14.79 6.40
CA ALA A 9 -0.85 -15.48 5.26
C ALA A 9 0.67 -15.76 5.43
N PHE A 10 1.30 -15.33 6.54
CA PHE A 10 2.77 -15.29 6.68
C PHE A 10 3.36 -16.34 7.65
N ALA A 11 2.60 -17.35 8.08
CA ALA A 11 3.02 -18.28 9.14
C ALA A 11 3.98 -19.41 8.71
N GLY A 12 4.39 -19.49 7.44
CA GLY A 12 5.15 -20.65 6.93
C GLY A 12 6.16 -20.33 5.84
N CYS A 13 7.20 -19.55 6.14
CA CYS A 13 8.48 -19.62 5.40
C CYS A 13 9.58 -18.90 6.19
N CYS A 14 10.70 -19.59 6.44
CA CYS A 14 11.86 -19.10 7.19
C CYS A 14 12.64 -18.02 6.41
N HIS A 15 12.05 -16.83 6.27
CA HIS A 15 12.72 -15.57 5.95
C HIS A 15 11.77 -14.39 6.26
N GLN A 16 11.30 -14.28 7.50
CA GLN A 16 10.31 -13.27 7.86
C GLN A 16 10.97 -11.90 7.96
N ARG A 17 10.94 -11.14 6.85
CA ARG A 17 11.07 -9.69 6.91
C ARG A 17 9.78 -9.19 7.56
N SER A 18 9.87 -8.75 8.81
CA SER A 18 8.72 -8.23 9.55
C SER A 18 8.27 -6.92 8.91
N PHE A 19 7.08 -6.89 8.34
CA PHE A 19 6.45 -5.66 7.87
C PHE A 19 5.57 -5.10 8.97
N ALA A 20 5.72 -3.80 9.26
CA ALA A 20 4.80 -3.07 10.11
C ALA A 20 3.77 -2.36 9.23
N TRP A 21 2.49 -2.54 9.54
CA TRP A 21 1.42 -1.83 8.84
C TRP A 21 1.28 -0.42 9.41
N ILE A 22 1.63 0.60 8.62
CA ILE A 22 1.67 1.99 9.08
C ILE A 22 0.50 2.86 8.58
N GLY A 23 -0.28 2.39 7.61
CA GLY A 23 -1.42 3.14 7.06
C GLY A 23 -2.34 2.30 6.19
N GLN A 24 -3.65 2.60 6.24
CA GLN A 24 -4.67 1.94 5.42
C GLN A 24 -5.54 2.99 4.73
N PRO A 25 -5.29 3.31 3.45
CA PRO A 25 -6.05 4.32 2.74
C PRO A 25 -7.44 3.82 2.36
N SER A 26 -8.41 4.73 2.42
CA SER A 26 -9.80 4.48 2.05
C SER A 26 -10.08 4.62 0.54
N ASP A 27 -9.26 5.38 -0.17
CA ASP A 27 -9.28 5.56 -1.62
C ASP A 27 -7.90 5.96 -2.17
N GLY A 28 -7.78 6.16 -3.50
CA GLY A 28 -6.50 6.50 -4.11
C GLY A 28 -5.96 7.90 -3.76
N TRP A 29 -6.80 8.87 -3.39
CA TRP A 29 -6.33 10.18 -2.95
C TRP A 29 -5.78 10.14 -1.52
N ASP A 30 -6.47 9.39 -0.66
CA ASP A 30 -6.01 9.09 0.69
C ASP A 30 -4.66 8.36 0.66
N ALA A 31 -4.50 7.41 -0.28
CA ALA A 31 -3.23 6.72 -0.50
C ALA A 31 -2.10 7.67 -0.89
N VAL A 32 -2.36 8.69 -1.73
CA VAL A 32 -1.35 9.69 -2.11
C VAL A 32 -0.90 10.52 -0.89
N GLN A 33 -1.84 10.96 -0.05
CA GLN A 33 -1.50 11.74 1.15
C GLN A 33 -0.75 10.87 2.17
N MET A 34 -1.25 9.67 2.48
CA MET A 34 -0.58 8.76 3.40
C MET A 34 0.83 8.39 2.95
N ALA A 35 1.04 8.14 1.64
CA ALA A 35 2.37 7.82 1.13
C ALA A 35 3.35 8.99 1.32
N LYS A 36 2.89 10.22 1.13
CA LYS A 36 3.70 11.43 1.36
C LYS A 36 4.05 11.62 2.85
N ASP A 37 3.08 11.42 3.74
CA ASP A 37 3.25 11.71 5.16
C ASP A 37 3.99 10.60 5.91
N LEU A 38 3.69 9.35 5.59
CA LEU A 38 4.23 8.17 6.28
C LEU A 38 5.53 7.65 5.64
N ARG A 39 5.78 7.97 4.36
CA ARG A 39 6.94 7.52 3.58
C ARG A 39 7.24 6.01 3.73
N PRO A 40 6.27 5.14 3.37
CA PRO A 40 6.43 3.69 3.51
C PRO A 40 7.46 3.16 2.50
N ASP A 41 8.27 2.17 2.89
CA ASP A 41 9.19 1.51 1.94
C ASP A 41 8.46 0.65 0.88
N LEU A 42 7.25 0.19 1.21
CA LEU A 42 6.42 -0.68 0.38
C LEU A 42 4.95 -0.24 0.40
N ILE A 43 4.34 -0.11 -0.77
CA ILE A 43 2.92 0.19 -0.95
C ILE A 43 2.24 -0.96 -1.69
N LEU A 44 1.22 -1.55 -1.06
CA LEU A 44 0.31 -2.50 -1.69
C LEU A 44 -0.91 -1.75 -2.23
N LEU A 45 -1.07 -1.72 -3.56
CA LEU A 45 -2.02 -0.83 -4.21
C LEU A 45 -2.90 -1.58 -5.22
N GLY A 46 -4.15 -1.88 -4.82
CA GLY A 46 -5.08 -2.54 -5.74
C GLY A 46 -5.40 -1.70 -6.98
N LEU A 47 -5.59 -2.34 -8.13
CA LEU A 47 -5.97 -1.64 -9.37
C LEU A 47 -7.40 -1.05 -9.30
N GLY A 48 -8.29 -1.70 -8.54
CA GLY A 48 -9.71 -1.33 -8.39
C GLY A 48 -9.99 -0.34 -7.26
N LEU A 49 -9.17 0.69 -7.08
CA LEU A 49 -9.41 1.70 -6.05
C LEU A 49 -10.62 2.59 -6.38
N PRO A 50 -11.43 2.98 -5.38
CA PRO A 50 -12.45 4.01 -5.54
C PRO A 50 -11.82 5.36 -5.90
N LYS A 51 -12.54 6.18 -6.69
CA LYS A 51 -12.25 7.60 -7.04
C LYS A 51 -10.97 7.87 -7.85
N LEU A 52 -9.88 7.14 -7.64
CA LEU A 52 -8.62 7.28 -8.37
C LEU A 52 -8.03 5.88 -8.60
N HIS A 53 -7.78 5.52 -9.85
CA HIS A 53 -7.33 4.17 -10.22
C HIS A 53 -5.93 3.88 -9.64
N GLY A 54 -5.64 2.60 -9.37
CA GLY A 54 -4.36 2.18 -8.77
C GLY A 54 -3.13 2.66 -9.55
N LEU A 55 -3.13 2.54 -10.87
CA LEU A 55 -1.99 2.98 -11.69
C LEU A 55 -1.75 4.50 -11.60
N GLU A 56 -2.84 5.26 -11.58
CA GLU A 56 -2.81 6.73 -11.57
C GLU A 56 -2.45 7.28 -10.18
N THR A 57 -2.80 6.53 -9.14
CA THR A 57 -2.34 6.70 -7.76
C THR A 57 -0.84 6.42 -7.65
N ALA A 58 -0.36 5.28 -8.18
CA ALA A 58 1.06 4.92 -8.17
C ALA A 58 1.94 5.95 -8.89
N LYS A 59 1.47 6.46 -10.04
CA LYS A 59 2.16 7.52 -10.79
C LYS A 59 2.33 8.79 -9.94
N ARG A 60 1.27 9.25 -9.27
CA ARG A 60 1.33 10.44 -8.40
C ARG A 60 2.30 10.24 -7.25
N ILE A 61 2.22 9.10 -6.58
CA ILE A 61 3.10 8.81 -5.45
C ILE A 61 4.56 8.77 -5.95
N ARG A 62 4.84 8.11 -7.07
CA ARG A 62 6.19 8.08 -7.66
C ARG A 62 6.78 9.46 -7.92
N THR A 63 5.96 10.42 -8.33
CA THR A 63 6.40 11.81 -8.55
C THR A 63 6.73 12.55 -7.25
N LEU A 64 5.96 12.28 -6.19
CA LEU A 64 6.13 12.94 -4.88
C LEU A 64 7.18 12.25 -4.01
N ALA A 65 7.38 10.95 -4.26
CA ALA A 65 8.11 10.02 -3.43
C ALA A 65 8.74 8.98 -4.39
N PRO A 66 10.02 9.15 -4.77
CA PRO A 66 10.65 8.36 -5.82
C PRO A 66 11.28 7.04 -5.34
N HIS A 67 11.34 6.79 -4.03
CA HIS A 67 12.06 5.64 -3.44
C HIS A 67 11.14 4.46 -3.06
N GLU A 68 9.84 4.65 -3.20
CA GLU A 68 8.80 3.74 -2.76
C GLU A 68 8.66 2.58 -3.76
N THR A 69 8.62 1.36 -3.21
CA THR A 69 8.33 0.15 -3.98
C THR A 69 6.83 -0.07 -4.05
N PHE A 70 6.29 -0.29 -5.25
CA PHE A 70 4.86 -0.58 -5.46
C PHE A 70 4.67 -2.04 -5.83
N VAL A 71 3.64 -2.66 -5.24
CA VAL A 71 3.12 -3.96 -5.66
C VAL A 71 1.62 -3.80 -5.86
N CYS A 72 1.18 -4.01 -7.10
CA CYS A 72 -0.23 -3.89 -7.50
C CYS A 72 -0.96 -5.23 -7.47
#